data_AF-A0A929NZR5-F1
#
_entry.id   AF-A0A929NZR5-F1
#
_cell.length_a   1.000
_cell.length_b   1.000
_cell.length_c   1.000
_cell.angle_alpha   90.00
_cell.angle_beta   90.00
_cell.angle_gamma   90.00
#
_symmetry.space_group_name_H-M   'P 1'
#
loop_
_entity.id
_entity.type
_entity.pdbx_description
1 polymer ?
#
loop_
_entity_poly.entity_id
_entity_poly.type
_entity_poly.pdbx_seq_one_letter_code
_entity_poly.pdbx_strand_id
1 'polypeptide(L)'
;MAQVMMYKRFERLWHWSQAGLIISMLITGFEIHGTIHWLGFETAVNVHIILAWSLIGLWIFAIFWHLVTGEWKQYIPSGFDQIMLMVRYYTIGIFLGAEHPFHKTVLKKHNPLQRMAYLSLHVLISPTI
;
A
#
# COMPACT_ATOMS: atom_id res chain seq x y z
N MET A 1 -20.56 1.24 23.15
CA MET A 1 -20.11 0.47 21.97
C MET A 1 -18.66 0.07 22.17
N ALA A 2 -18.30 -1.20 21.98
CA ALA A 2 -16.90 -1.64 22.06
C ALA A 2 -16.15 -1.21 20.80
N GLN A 3 -14.98 -0.57 20.94
CA GLN A 3 -14.12 -0.20 19.82
C GLN A 3 -13.35 -1.43 19.34
N VAL A 4 -13.43 -1.74 18.04
CA VAL A 4 -12.71 -2.87 17.43
C VAL A 4 -11.50 -2.36 16.66
N MET A 5 -10.31 -2.82 17.04
CA MET A 5 -9.06 -2.45 16.37
C MET A 5 -8.93 -3.20 15.03
N MET A 6 -9.28 -2.53 13.93
CA MET A 6 -9.19 -3.10 12.58
C MET A 6 -7.75 -3.33 12.10
N TYR A 7 -6.85 -2.43 12.46
CA TYR A 7 -5.43 -2.50 12.09
C TYR A 7 -4.56 -2.63 13.34
N LYS A 8 -3.64 -3.59 13.33
CA LYS A 8 -2.68 -3.83 14.41
C LYS A 8 -1.60 -2.74 14.43
N ARG A 9 -0.90 -2.61 15.56
CA ARG A 9 0.18 -1.61 15.72
C ARG A 9 1.28 -1.79 14.67
N PHE A 10 1.68 -3.04 14.42
CA PHE A 10 2.67 -3.37 13.40
C PHE A 10 2.26 -2.88 12.00
N GLU A 11 1.01 -3.15 11.58
CA GLU A 11 0.53 -2.75 10.25
C GLU A 11 0.63 -1.23 10.03
N ARG A 12 0.32 -0.44 11.07
CA ARG A 12 0.46 1.02 11.01
C ARG A 12 1.92 1.45 10.97
N LEU A 13 2.76 0.88 11.83
CA LEU A 13 4.19 1.23 11.86
C LEU A 13 4.83 0.93 10.50
N TRP A 14 4.62 -0.28 9.99
CA TRP A 14 5.11 -0.69 8.67
C TRP A 14 4.64 0.25 7.57
N HIS A 15 3.34 0.55 7.52
CA HIS A 15 2.78 1.44 6.51
C HIS A 15 3.38 2.85 6.54
N TRP A 16 3.47 3.46 7.73
CA TRP A 16 4.01 4.81 7.86
C TRP A 16 5.51 4.88 7.63
N SER A 17 6.28 3.87 8.05
CA SER A 17 7.70 3.77 7.70
C SER A 17 7.88 3.66 6.19
N GLN A 18 7.10 2.82 5.52
CA GLN A 18 7.14 2.67 4.06
C GLN A 18 6.77 3.98 3.35
N ALA A 19 5.71 4.66 3.80
CA ALA A 19 5.29 5.94 3.24
C ALA A 19 6.40 7.00 3.38
N GLY A 20 7.03 7.09 4.55
CA GLY A 20 8.15 8.01 4.79
C GLY A 20 9.35 7.73 3.89
N LEU A 21 9.71 6.46 3.70
CA LEU A 21 10.78 6.06 2.78
C LEU A 21 10.46 6.43 1.34
N ILE A 22 9.28 6.07 0.83
CA ILE A 22 8.86 6.36 -0.54
C ILE A 22 8.82 7.88 -0.80
N ILE A 23 8.27 8.67 0.13
CA ILE A 23 8.23 10.13 -0.02
C ILE A 23 9.64 10.73 -0.04
N SER A 24 10.54 10.24 0.81
CA SER A 24 11.94 10.70 0.83
C SER A 24 12.67 10.30 -0.47
N MET A 25 12.38 9.12 -1.01
CA MET A 25 12.88 8.68 -2.32
C MET A 25 12.33 9.54 -3.46
N LEU A 26 11.06 9.95 -3.43
CA LEU A 26 10.50 10.87 -4.41
C LEU A 26 11.26 12.20 -4.41
N ILE A 27 11.49 12.79 -3.23
CA ILE A 27 12.23 14.07 -3.09
C ILE A 27 13.66 13.94 -3.65
N THR A 28 14.39 12.89 -3.24
CA THR A 28 15.75 12.67 -3.73
C THR A 28 15.77 12.31 -5.22
N GLY A 29 14.77 11.60 -5.74
CA GLY A 29 14.61 11.32 -7.17
C GLY A 29 14.40 12.58 -8.01
N PHE A 30 13.56 13.52 -7.53
CA PHE A 30 13.37 14.81 -8.18
C PHE A 30 14.64 15.67 -8.19
N GLU A 31 15.43 15.62 -7.12
CA GLU A 31 16.75 16.26 -7.03
C GLU A 31 17.74 15.65 -8.04
N ILE A 32 17.82 14.32 -8.12
CA ILE A 32 18.66 13.58 -9.09
C ILE A 32 18.27 13.92 -10.53
N HIS A 33 16.97 14.09 -10.79
CA HIS A 33 16.46 14.51 -12.10
C HIS A 33 16.68 16.00 -12.40
N GLY A 34 17.15 16.79 -11.42
CA GLY A 34 17.41 18.22 -11.57
C GLY A 34 16.18 19.11 -11.53
N THR A 35 15.04 18.61 -11.03
CA THR A 35 13.80 19.39 -10.87
C THR A 35 13.72 20.13 -9.53
N ILE A 36 14.48 19.68 -8.54
CA ILE A 36 14.69 20.32 -7.25
C ILE A 36 16.21 20.48 -7.06
N HIS A 37 16.62 21.54 -6.37
CA HIS A 37 18.02 21.83 -6.05
C HIS A 37 18.17 22.23 -4.58
N TRP A 38 18.29 21.25 -3.70
CA TRP A 38 18.41 21.41 -2.26
C TRP A 38 19.63 20.71 -1.66
N LEU A 39 19.88 19.44 -2.03
CA LEU A 39 20.93 18.60 -1.44
C LEU A 39 22.21 18.57 -2.28
N GLY A 40 22.09 18.77 -3.60
CA GLY A 40 23.16 18.49 -4.55
C GLY A 40 23.15 17.03 -5.02
N PHE A 41 23.55 16.81 -6.28
CA PHE A 41 23.37 15.53 -6.98
C PHE A 41 24.00 14.33 -6.23
N GLU A 42 25.26 14.44 -5.82
CA GLU A 42 25.97 13.34 -5.17
C GLU A 42 25.31 12.91 -3.86
N THR A 43 24.97 13.87 -3.00
CA THR A 43 24.28 13.61 -1.75
C THR A 43 22.89 13.01 -2.00
N ALA A 44 22.16 13.53 -2.99
CA ALA A 44 20.85 13.01 -3.35
C ALA A 44 20.91 11.54 -3.79
N VAL A 45 21.88 11.17 -4.64
CA VAL A 45 22.10 9.79 -5.07
C VAL A 45 22.42 8.89 -3.88
N ASN A 46 23.38 9.27 -3.03
CA ASN A 46 23.79 8.46 -1.88
C ASN A 46 22.63 8.23 -0.89
N VAL A 47 21.88 9.28 -0.57
CA VAL A 47 20.70 9.17 0.30
C VAL A 47 19.63 8.31 -0.35
N HIS A 48 19.37 8.47 -1.66
CA HIS A 48 18.37 7.67 -2.38
C HIS A 48 18.70 6.17 -2.33
N ILE A 49 19.97 5.80 -2.51
CA ILE A 49 20.43 4.40 -2.44
C ILE A 49 20.20 3.83 -1.03
N ILE A 50 20.53 4.58 0.02
CA ILE A 50 20.32 4.14 1.42
C ILE A 50 18.82 3.94 1.70
N LEU A 51 17.98 4.86 1.23
CA LEU A 51 16.52 4.76 1.38
C LEU A 51 15.95 3.53 0.64
N ALA A 52 16.44 3.25 -0.57
CA ALA A 52 16.03 2.08 -1.36
C ALA A 52 16.38 0.76 -0.64
N TRP A 53 17.61 0.62 -0.15
CA TRP A 53 18.01 -0.56 0.64
C TRP A 53 17.22 -0.69 1.94
N SER A 54 16.91 0.43 2.60
CA SER A 54 16.07 0.45 3.80
C SER A 54 14.63 -0.01 3.50
N LEU A 55 14.09 0.38 2.34
CA LEU A 55 12.78 -0.05 1.87
C LEU A 55 12.74 -1.55 1.58
N ILE A 56 13.77 -2.09 0.92
CA ILE A 56 13.91 -3.54 0.68
C ILE A 56 13.95 -4.29 2.02
N GLY A 57 14.76 -3.83 2.99
CA GLY A 57 14.82 -4.41 4.33
C GLY A 57 13.46 -4.40 5.03
N LEU A 58 12.72 -3.29 4.94
CA LEU A 58 11.37 -3.17 5.48
C LEU A 58 10.39 -4.15 4.82
N TRP A 59 10.49 -4.36 3.51
CA TRP A 59 9.67 -5.32 2.78
C TRP A 59 9.94 -6.76 3.18
N ILE A 60 11.21 -7.14 3.36
CA ILE A 60 11.55 -8.50 3.87
C ILE A 60 10.87 -8.75 5.21
N PHE A 61 10.94 -7.78 6.13
CA PHE A 61 10.27 -7.89 7.44
C PHE A 61 8.75 -7.95 7.31
N ALA A 62 8.17 -7.15 6.42
CA ALA A 62 6.73 -7.14 6.17
C ALA A 62 6.23 -8.47 5.59
N ILE A 63 6.94 -9.04 4.61
CA ILE A 63 6.63 -10.33 4.02
C ILE A 63 6.66 -11.42 5.09
N PHE A 64 7.74 -11.48 5.87
CA PHE A 64 7.85 -12.41 6.99
C PHE A 64 6.65 -12.27 7.96
N TRP A 65 6.32 -11.05 8.36
CA TRP A 65 5.19 -10.80 9.24
C TRP A 65 3.85 -11.24 8.64
N HIS A 66 3.59 -10.91 7.38
CA HIS A 66 2.36 -11.28 6.69
C HIS A 66 2.19 -12.80 6.59
N LEU A 67 3.28 -13.54 6.40
CA LEU A 67 3.29 -15.00 6.39
C LEU A 67 2.98 -15.58 7.77
N VAL A 68 3.70 -15.15 8.83
CA VAL A 68 3.55 -15.69 10.19
C VAL A 68 2.19 -15.35 10.80
N THR A 69 1.66 -14.15 10.54
CA THR A 69 0.37 -13.70 11.12
C THR A 69 -0.85 -14.11 10.29
N GLY A 70 -0.65 -14.66 9.09
CA GLY A 70 -1.73 -14.99 8.17
C GLY A 70 -2.44 -13.78 7.55
N GLU A 71 -1.93 -12.56 7.76
CA GLU A 71 -2.51 -11.34 7.19
C GLU A 71 -2.45 -11.33 5.66
N TRP A 72 -1.62 -12.18 5.03
CA TRP A 72 -1.62 -12.39 3.58
C TRP A 72 -3.00 -12.80 3.03
N LYS A 73 -3.85 -13.46 3.83
CA LYS A 73 -5.21 -13.88 3.43
C LYS A 73 -6.13 -12.69 3.08
N GLN A 74 -5.78 -11.48 3.53
CA GLN A 74 -6.51 -10.26 3.20
C GLN A 74 -6.42 -9.89 1.70
N TYR A 75 -5.40 -10.42 0.99
CA TYR A 75 -5.10 -10.12 -0.41
C TYR A 75 -5.56 -11.21 -1.39
N ILE A 76 -6.30 -12.23 -0.93
CA ILE A 76 -6.86 -13.24 -1.82
C ILE A 76 -7.81 -12.56 -2.81
N PRO A 77 -7.63 -12.78 -4.14
CA PRO A 77 -8.47 -12.16 -5.16
C PRO A 77 -9.96 -12.43 -4.95
N SER A 78 -10.77 -11.40 -5.18
CA SER A 78 -12.22 -11.54 -5.24
C SER A 78 -12.65 -11.96 -6.65
N GLY A 79 -13.79 -12.66 -6.74
CA GLY A 79 -14.36 -13.04 -8.04
C GLY A 79 -14.75 -11.83 -8.90
N PHE A 80 -14.80 -12.04 -10.22
CA PHE A 80 -15.09 -10.98 -11.20
C PHE A 80 -16.40 -10.22 -10.91
N ASP A 81 -17.46 -10.93 -10.51
CA ASP A 81 -18.75 -10.31 -10.19
C ASP A 81 -18.65 -9.32 -9.02
N GLN A 82 -17.87 -9.65 -7.99
CA GLN A 82 -17.66 -8.79 -6.82
C GLN A 82 -16.86 -7.53 -7.20
N ILE A 83 -15.90 -7.68 -8.10
CA ILE A 83 -15.13 -6.55 -8.65
C ILE A 83 -16.06 -5.65 -9.44
N MET A 84 -16.85 -6.21 -10.37
CA MET A 84 -17.77 -5.46 -11.21
C MET A 84 -18.84 -4.73 -10.38
N LEU A 85 -19.31 -5.35 -9.29
CA LEU A 85 -20.23 -4.73 -8.34
C LEU A 85 -19.62 -3.47 -7.70
N MET A 86 -18.34 -3.53 -7.29
CA MET A 86 -17.65 -2.33 -6.77
C MET A 86 -17.35 -1.29 -7.84
N VAL A 87 -17.03 -1.71 -9.07
CA VAL A 87 -16.85 -0.77 -10.19
C VAL A 87 -18.13 0.02 -10.41
N ARG A 88 -19.28 -0.66 -10.56
CA ARG A 88 -20.59 -0.01 -10.73
C ARG A 88 -20.96 0.90 -9.56
N TYR A 89 -20.65 0.46 -8.34
CA TYR A 89 -20.89 1.27 -7.15
C TYR A 89 -20.08 2.57 -7.19
N TYR A 90 -18.78 2.51 -7.46
CA TYR A 90 -17.94 3.71 -7.49
C TYR A 90 -18.17 4.60 -8.69
N THR A 91 -18.63 4.08 -9.83
CA THR A 91 -18.89 4.91 -11.01
C THR A 91 -20.22 5.64 -10.94
N ILE A 92 -21.28 4.99 -10.43
CA ILE A 92 -22.65 5.55 -10.45
C ILE A 92 -23.34 5.41 -9.09
N GLY A 93 -23.29 4.22 -8.48
CA GLY A 93 -24.11 3.90 -7.29
C GLY A 93 -23.93 4.86 -6.12
N ILE A 94 -22.69 5.32 -5.87
CA ILE A 94 -22.38 6.25 -4.79
C ILE A 94 -23.10 7.60 -4.93
N PHE A 95 -23.29 8.09 -6.15
CA PHE A 95 -23.98 9.36 -6.42
C PHE A 95 -25.51 9.23 -6.30
N LEU A 96 -26.03 8.02 -6.49
CA LEU A 96 -27.44 7.70 -6.33
C LEU A 96 -27.82 7.35 -4.89
N GLY A 97 -26.87 7.42 -3.94
CA GLY A 97 -27.11 7.07 -2.54
C GLY A 97 -27.30 5.57 -2.30
N ALA A 98 -26.81 4.71 -3.21
CA ALA A 98 -26.84 3.26 -3.01
C ALA A 98 -26.00 2.87 -1.78
N GLU A 99 -26.37 1.77 -1.11
CA GLU A 99 -25.59 1.24 0.00
C GLU A 99 -24.24 0.65 -0.48
N HIS A 100 -23.20 0.80 0.35
CA HIS A 100 -21.87 0.29 0.02
C HIS A 100 -21.88 -1.26 0.01
N PRO A 101 -21.53 -1.92 -1.11
CA PRO A 101 -21.80 -3.35 -1.25
C PRO A 101 -20.95 -4.27 -0.36
N PHE A 102 -19.81 -3.77 0.14
CA PHE A 102 -18.91 -4.53 1.01
C PHE A 102 -18.62 -3.77 2.31
N HIS A 103 -18.78 -4.45 3.43
CA HIS A 103 -18.54 -3.89 4.76
C HIS A 103 -17.23 -4.43 5.33
N LYS A 104 -16.43 -3.53 5.93
CA LYS A 104 -15.13 -3.88 6.50
C LYS A 104 -15.32 -4.71 7.77
N THR A 105 -14.57 -5.79 7.88
CA THR A 105 -14.44 -6.58 9.11
C THR A 105 -12.97 -6.87 9.38
N VAL A 106 -12.64 -7.33 10.59
CA VAL A 106 -11.25 -7.71 10.92
C VAL A 106 -10.72 -8.80 9.98
N LEU A 107 -11.58 -9.70 9.52
CA LEU A 107 -11.24 -10.78 8.57
C LEU A 107 -11.22 -10.31 7.11
N LYS A 108 -11.90 -9.21 6.79
CA LYS A 108 -11.99 -8.64 5.44
C LYS A 108 -11.83 -7.11 5.54
N LYS A 109 -10.58 -6.66 5.61
CA LYS A 109 -10.25 -5.22 5.78
C LYS A 109 -10.45 -4.40 4.50
N HIS A 110 -10.38 -5.06 3.35
CA HIS A 110 -10.38 -4.45 2.02
C HIS A 110 -11.59 -4.89 1.21
N ASN A 111 -12.11 -3.97 0.39
CA ASN A 111 -13.10 -4.30 -0.64
C ASN A 111 -12.42 -5.01 -1.84
N PRO A 112 -13.19 -5.63 -2.75
CA PRO A 112 -12.65 -6.35 -3.91
C PRO A 112 -11.64 -5.55 -4.76
N LEU A 113 -11.92 -4.28 -5.06
CA LEU A 113 -11.04 -3.45 -5.87
C LEU A 113 -9.73 -3.11 -5.13
N GLN A 114 -9.82 -2.79 -3.84
CA GLN A 114 -8.66 -2.53 -3.00
C GLN A 114 -7.75 -3.74 -2.92
N ARG A 115 -8.30 -4.95 -2.75
CA ARG A 115 -7.51 -6.20 -2.75
C ARG A 115 -6.71 -6.37 -4.02
N MET A 116 -7.36 -6.15 -5.17
CA MET A 116 -6.69 -6.23 -6.47
C MET A 116 -5.59 -5.18 -6.58
N ALA A 117 -5.86 -3.93 -6.18
CA ALA A 117 -4.86 -2.86 -6.21
C ALA A 117 -3.64 -3.19 -5.34
N TYR A 118 -3.84 -3.65 -4.10
CA TYR A 118 -2.73 -4.03 -3.21
C TYR A 118 -1.98 -5.25 -3.72
N LEU A 119 -2.69 -6.26 -4.25
CA LEU A 119 -2.04 -7.42 -4.85
C LEU A 119 -1.18 -7.04 -6.05
N SER A 120 -1.70 -6.19 -6.95
CA SER A 120 -0.94 -5.67 -8.09
C SER A 120 0.28 -4.87 -7.66
N LEU A 121 0.16 -4.03 -6.62
CA LEU A 121 1.30 -3.31 -6.06
C LEU A 121 2.39 -4.28 -5.60
N HIS A 122 2.03 -5.35 -4.90
CA HIS A 122 3.00 -6.33 -4.38
C HIS A 122 3.62 -7.23 -5.47
N VAL A 123 2.83 -7.66 -6.45
CA VAL A 123 3.26 -8.68 -7.42
C VAL A 123 3.84 -8.07 -8.70
N LEU A 124 3.35 -6.91 -9.13
CA LEU A 124 3.74 -6.30 -10.40
C LEU A 124 4.69 -5.12 -10.22
N ILE A 125 4.40 -4.24 -9.26
CA ILE A 125 5.17 -2.99 -9.09
C ILE A 125 6.38 -3.22 -8.20
N SER A 126 6.20 -3.87 -7.04
CA SER A 126 7.29 -4.04 -6.06
C SER A 126 8.54 -4.74 -6.63
N PRO A 127 8.45 -5.75 -7.52
CA PRO A 127 9.66 -6.37 -8.10
C PRO A 127 10.38 -5.54 -9.17
N THR A 128 9.76 -4.48 -9.66
CA THR A 128 10.33 -3.60 -10.71
C THR A 128 11.13 -2.42 -10.15
N ILE A 129 11.09 -2.24 -8.83
CA ILE A 129 11.79 -1.21 -8.08
C ILE A 129 13.05 -1.85 -7.48
#